data_AF-A0A699JM88-F1
#
_entry.id   AF-A0A699JM88-F1
#
_cell.length_a   1.000
_cell.length_b   1.000
_cell.length_c   1.000
_cell.angle_alpha   90.00
_cell.angle_beta   90.00
_cell.angle_gamma   90.00
#
_symmetry.space_group_name_H-M   'P 1'
#
loop_
_entity.id
_entity.type
_entity.pdbx_description
1 polymer ?
#
loop_
_entity_poly.entity_id
_entity_poly.type
_entity_poly.pdbx_seq_one_letter_code
_entity_poly.pdbx_strand_id
1 'polypeptide(L)'
;MNTDTNINGLRLGINEVRGLVKEHLDSFNYFVTTGIKKIVAANSTITSQINPINVYLRYEDVRIGLPSESNVVIGRLPIMLRSCRCILYEEDEVELANL
;
A
#
# COMPACT_ATOMS: atom_id res chain seq x y z
N MET A 1 -22.95 13.12 47.62
CA MET A 1 -21.55 13.49 47.84
C MET A 1 -20.74 12.20 47.73
N ASN A 2 -20.00 11.85 46.68
CA ASN A 2 -19.50 12.49 45.46
C ASN A 2 -19.43 11.37 44.39
N THR A 3 -20.21 11.47 43.30
CA THR A 3 -19.81 11.88 41.93
C THR A 3 -18.88 10.92 41.19
N ASP A 4 -19.52 10.09 40.36
CA ASP A 4 -19.31 9.98 38.91
C ASP A 4 -17.89 9.80 38.35
N THR A 5 -17.72 8.63 37.73
CA THR A 5 -16.98 8.38 36.47
C THR A 5 -15.95 9.43 36.03
N ASN A 6 -14.67 9.10 36.15
CA ASN A 6 -13.61 9.77 35.40
C ASN A 6 -12.70 8.74 34.71
N ILE A 7 -13.18 8.25 33.57
CA ILE A 7 -12.48 8.18 32.27
C ILE A 7 -10.98 8.59 32.26
N ASN A 8 -10.12 7.81 32.92
CA ASN A 8 -8.67 7.84 32.69
C ASN A 8 -8.22 6.77 31.67
N GLY A 9 -9.16 6.23 30.88
CA GLY A 9 -8.89 5.47 29.66
C GLY A 9 -8.68 6.37 28.43
N LEU A 10 -8.48 7.67 28.61
CA LEU A 10 -8.13 8.62 27.55
C LEU A 10 -6.66 8.45 27.14
N ARG A 11 -6.29 7.27 26.63
CA ARG A 11 -5.20 7.15 25.67
C ARG A 11 -5.71 7.56 24.27
N LEU A 12 -6.31 8.76 24.23
CA LEU A 12 -6.54 9.55 23.02
C LEU A 12 -5.41 10.57 22.92
N GLY A 13 -4.16 10.09 23.01
CA GLY A 13 -2.99 10.88 22.67
C GLY A 13 -2.75 10.72 21.17
N ILE A 14 -3.22 11.69 20.38
CA ILE A 14 -2.87 11.90 18.96
C ILE A 14 -3.23 10.73 18.03
N ASN A 15 -4.49 10.61 17.62
CA ASN A 15 -4.83 9.95 16.34
C ASN A 15 -5.97 10.66 15.60
N GLU A 16 -6.18 11.94 15.91
CA GLU A 16 -7.05 12.83 15.15
C GLU A 16 -6.23 13.68 14.18
N VAL A 17 -5.31 13.05 13.44
CA VAL A 17 -4.81 13.67 12.21
C VAL A 17 -5.88 13.44 11.14
N ARG A 18 -6.91 14.29 11.20
CA ARG A 18 -7.57 14.96 10.06
C ARG A 18 -7.88 14.03 8.87
N GLY A 19 -9.16 13.67 8.70
CA GLY A 19 -9.67 12.76 7.66
C GLY A 19 -9.09 12.89 6.25
N LEU A 20 -8.65 14.10 5.84
CA LEU A 20 -7.98 14.36 4.56
C LEU A 20 -6.70 13.52 4.35
N VAL A 21 -5.81 13.40 5.35
CA VAL A 21 -4.57 12.61 5.19
C VAL A 21 -4.89 11.12 5.19
N LYS A 22 -5.85 10.72 6.02
CA LYS A 22 -6.31 9.34 6.11
C LYS A 22 -6.92 8.85 4.80
N GLU A 23 -7.76 9.65 4.14
CA GLU A 23 -8.34 9.31 2.85
C GLU A 23 -7.27 9.06 1.76
N HIS A 24 -6.25 9.90 1.69
CA HIS A 24 -5.13 9.70 0.77
C HIS A 24 -4.38 8.41 1.07
N LEU A 25 -4.13 8.12 2.35
CA LEU A 25 -3.43 6.93 2.78
C LEU A 25 -4.24 5.65 2.50
N ASP A 26 -5.53 5.66 2.81
CA ASP A 26 -6.44 4.55 2.59
C ASP A 26 -6.59 4.25 1.09
N SER A 27 -6.78 5.28 0.27
CA SER A 27 -6.86 5.16 -1.19
C SER A 27 -5.56 4.61 -1.78
N PHE A 28 -4.40 5.11 -1.32
CA PHE A 28 -3.10 4.62 -1.78
C PHE A 28 -2.86 3.16 -1.35
N ASN A 29 -3.15 2.82 -0.10
CA ASN A 29 -3.03 1.46 0.43
C ASN A 29 -3.93 0.49 -0.36
N TYR A 30 -5.17 0.90 -0.67
CA TYR A 30 -6.05 0.13 -1.53
C TYR A 30 -5.47 -0.06 -2.93
N PHE A 31 -4.93 0.99 -3.54
CA PHE A 31 -4.31 0.91 -4.86
C PHE A 31 -3.15 -0.08 -4.89
N VAL A 32 -2.20 0.00 -3.95
CA VAL A 32 -0.98 -0.83 -3.95
C VAL A 32 -1.21 -2.29 -3.55
N THR A 33 -2.33 -2.59 -2.88
CA THR A 33 -2.72 -3.95 -2.46
C THR A 33 -3.72 -4.60 -3.40
N THR A 34 -4.65 -3.82 -3.95
CA THR A 34 -5.83 -4.33 -4.67
C THR A 34 -6.00 -3.68 -6.03
N GLY A 35 -5.94 -2.35 -6.12
CA GLY A 35 -6.20 -1.59 -7.35
C GLY A 35 -5.29 -2.01 -8.51
N ILE A 36 -3.98 -2.12 -8.26
CA ILE A 36 -3.01 -2.49 -9.29
C ILE A 36 -3.22 -3.91 -9.82
N LYS A 37 -3.62 -4.85 -8.95
CA LYS A 37 -3.93 -6.23 -9.36
C LYS A 37 -5.10 -6.27 -10.33
N LYS A 38 -6.14 -5.45 -10.10
CA LYS A 38 -7.30 -5.36 -11.00
C LYS A 38 -6.92 -4.81 -12.38
N ILE A 39 -6.04 -3.79 -12.43
CA ILE A 39 -5.58 -3.18 -13.69
C ILE A 39 -4.81 -4.20 -14.52
N VAL A 40 -3.88 -4.93 -13.90
CA VAL A 40 -3.08 -5.95 -14.58
C VAL A 40 -3.94 -7.15 -15.00
N ALA A 41 -4.86 -7.59 -14.15
CA ALA A 41 -5.78 -8.68 -14.48
C ALA A 41 -6.65 -8.35 -15.71
N ALA A 42 -7.15 -7.11 -15.82
CA ALA A 42 -7.93 -6.66 -16.97
C ALA A 42 -7.14 -6.65 -18.29
N ASN A 43 -5.80 -6.56 -18.23
CA ASN A 43 -4.89 -6.53 -19.38
C ASN A 43 -3.86 -7.66 -19.31
N SER A 44 -4.29 -8.84 -18.86
CA SER A 44 -3.38 -9.91 -18.45
C SER A 44 -2.61 -10.57 -19.58
N THR A 45 -3.05 -10.47 -20.84
CA THR A 45 -2.45 -11.21 -21.97
C THR A 45 -1.91 -10.26 -23.04
N ILE A 46 -0.65 -10.44 -23.42
CA ILE A 46 0.01 -9.79 -24.56
C ILE A 46 0.26 -10.84 -25.64
N THR A 47 -0.19 -10.59 -26.86
CA THR A 47 -0.04 -11.50 -27.99
C THR A 47 0.98 -10.96 -29.00
N SER A 48 1.69 -11.86 -29.68
CA SER A 48 2.59 -11.48 -30.77
C SER A 48 1.80 -11.16 -32.04
N GLN A 49 2.17 -10.08 -32.75
CA GLN A 49 1.59 -9.76 -34.07
C GLN A 49 2.04 -10.74 -35.16
N ILE A 50 3.22 -11.34 -35.01
CA ILE A 50 3.82 -12.23 -36.02
C ILE A 50 3.32 -13.68 -35.84
N ASN A 51 3.08 -14.11 -34.59
CA ASN A 51 2.54 -15.45 -34.31
C ASN A 51 1.58 -15.43 -33.09
N PRO A 52 0.32 -15.01 -33.28
CA PRO A 52 -0.63 -14.83 -32.17
C PRO A 52 -1.07 -16.12 -31.48
N ILE A 53 -0.99 -17.28 -32.16
CA ILE A 53 -1.51 -18.57 -31.66
C ILE A 53 -0.47 -19.28 -30.78
N ASN A 54 0.82 -19.21 -31.13
CA ASN A 54 1.85 -20.02 -30.48
C ASN A 54 2.65 -19.25 -29.42
N VAL A 55 2.66 -17.92 -29.43
CA VAL A 55 3.48 -17.10 -28.51
C VAL A 55 2.66 -15.97 -27.90
N TYR A 56 2.41 -16.08 -26.60
CA TYR A 56 1.77 -15.05 -25.78
C TYR A 56 2.47 -14.94 -24.43
N LEU A 57 2.39 -13.75 -23.83
CA LEU A 57 2.82 -13.50 -22.46
C LEU A 57 1.57 -13.26 -21.61
N ARG A 58 1.51 -13.88 -20.45
CA ARG A 58 0.45 -13.64 -19.47
C ARG A 58 1.04 -13.13 -18.15
N TYR A 59 0.46 -12.07 -17.62
CA TYR A 59 0.71 -11.61 -16.26
C TYR A 59 -0.12 -12.46 -15.28
N GLU A 60 0.55 -13.21 -14.42
CA GLU A 60 -0.11 -14.02 -13.37
C GLU A 60 -0.42 -13.18 -12.12
N ASP A 61 0.53 -12.35 -11.67
CA ASP A 61 0.32 -11.43 -10.54
C ASP A 61 1.22 -10.20 -10.64
N VAL A 62 0.87 -9.16 -9.89
CA VAL A 62 1.66 -7.95 -9.70
C VAL A 62 1.74 -7.59 -8.22
N ARG A 63 2.94 -7.17 -7.78
CA ARG A 63 3.20 -6.72 -6.42
C ARG A 63 4.12 -5.51 -6.41
N ILE A 64 3.88 -4.60 -5.49
CA ILE A 64 4.74 -3.43 -5.24
C ILE A 64 5.57 -3.71 -4.00
N GLY A 65 6.88 -3.67 -4.10
CA GLY A 65 7.76 -3.87 -2.96
C GLY A 65 9.18 -4.15 -3.42
N LEU A 66 9.95 -4.77 -2.54
CA LEU A 66 11.32 -5.12 -2.85
C LEU A 66 11.38 -6.18 -3.97
N PRO A 67 12.33 -6.03 -4.91
CA PRO A 67 12.55 -7.01 -5.96
C PRO A 67 12.91 -8.37 -5.35
N SER A 68 12.52 -9.45 -6.02
CA SER A 68 12.90 -10.82 -5.64
C SER A 68 13.45 -11.55 -6.86
N GLU A 69 14.34 -12.50 -6.64
CA GLU A 69 14.98 -13.28 -7.72
C GLU A 69 13.98 -14.04 -8.61
N SER A 70 12.81 -14.42 -8.07
CA SER A 70 11.76 -15.14 -8.80
C SER A 70 10.84 -14.24 -9.65
N ASN A 71 11.00 -12.93 -9.63
CA ASN A 71 10.07 -11.99 -10.27
C ASN A 71 10.79 -11.02 -11.23
N VAL A 72 10.06 -10.58 -12.25
CA VAL A 72 10.54 -9.55 -13.20
C VAL A 72 10.18 -8.16 -12.69
N VAL A 73 11.17 -7.26 -12.64
CA VAL A 73 10.94 -5.85 -12.29
C VAL A 73 10.48 -5.09 -13.53
N ILE A 74 9.26 -4.57 -13.50
CA ILE A 74 8.68 -3.79 -14.61
C ILE A 74 9.04 -2.30 -14.49
N GLY A 75 9.12 -1.77 -13.26
CA GLY A 75 9.42 -0.37 -13.01
C GLY A 75 9.43 -0.01 -11.53
N ARG A 76 9.61 1.28 -11.26
CA ARG A 76 9.55 1.85 -9.90
C ARG A 76 8.28 2.68 -9.74
N LEU A 77 7.62 2.50 -8.60
CA LEU A 77 6.46 3.29 -8.21
C LEU A 77 6.85 4.18 -7.02
N PRO A 78 6.63 5.50 -7.09
CA PRO A 78 6.75 6.36 -5.91
C PRO A 78 5.78 5.91 -4.81
N ILE A 79 6.30 5.67 -3.60
CA ILE A 79 5.48 5.29 -2.45
C ILE A 79 5.04 6.51 -1.65
N MET A 80 3.80 6.51 -1.18
CA MET A 80 3.33 7.53 -0.23
C MET A 80 3.97 7.29 1.14
N LEU A 81 4.48 8.34 1.79
CA LEU A 81 5.00 8.25 3.15
C LEU A 81 3.92 7.71 4.10
N ARG A 82 4.33 6.91 5.10
CA ARG A 82 3.44 6.23 6.06
C ARG A 82 2.44 5.23 5.45
N SER A 83 2.48 4.95 4.14
CA SER A 83 1.64 3.91 3.52
C SER A 83 2.13 2.51 3.88
N CYS A 84 1.32 1.47 3.63
CA CYS A 84 1.62 0.07 3.98
C CYS A 84 2.85 -0.55 3.29
N ARG A 85 3.51 0.20 2.39
CA ARG A 85 4.76 -0.21 1.74
C ARG A 85 5.92 0.75 2.05
N CYS A 86 5.70 1.72 2.93
CA CYS A 86 6.71 2.67 3.38
C CYS A 86 7.47 2.12 4.59
N ILE A 87 8.75 2.43 4.68
CA ILE A 87 9.57 2.14 5.87
C ILE A 87 9.06 2.84 7.13
N LEU A 88 8.29 3.92 6.96
CA LEU A 88 7.69 4.66 8.06
C LEU A 88 6.32 4.10 8.45
N TYR A 89 5.89 2.96 7.93
CA TYR A 89 4.58 2.40 8.25
C TYR A 89 4.52 1.99 9.73
N GLU A 90 3.50 2.44 10.46
CA GLU A 90 3.28 2.14 11.88
C GLU A 90 4.40 2.55 12.87
N GLU A 91 5.52 3.11 12.41
CA GLU A 91 6.59 3.63 13.29
C GLU A 91 6.06 4.69 14.26
N ASP A 92 6.53 4.67 15.50
CA ASP A 92 6.18 5.69 16.50
C ASP A 92 7.06 6.95 16.38
N GLU A 93 6.70 8.02 17.09
CA GLU A 93 7.44 9.30 17.03
C GLU A 93 8.88 9.18 17.58
N VAL A 94 9.12 8.24 18.50
CA VAL A 94 10.44 8.02 19.12
C VAL A 94 11.35 7.28 18.16
N GLU A 95 10.83 6.25 17.50
CA GLU A 95 11.51 5.50 16.43
C GLU A 95 11.84 6.44 15.26
N LEU A 96 10.90 7.31 14.88
CA LEU A 96 11.11 8.29 13.81
C LEU A 96 12.20 9.31 14.13
N ALA A 97 12.36 9.69 15.40
CA ALA A 97 13.41 10.61 15.84
C ALA A 97 14.83 9.99 15.83
N ASN A 98 14.92 8.66 15.74
CA ASN A 98 16.17 7.92 15.76
C ASN A 98 16.60 7.39 14.37
N LEU A 99 15.82 7.68 13.32
CA LEU A 99 16.13 7.40 11.91
C LEU A 99 17.10 8.43 11.32
#